data_AF-A0A3C0NL74-F1
#
_entry.id   AF-A0A3C0NL74-F1
#
_cell.length_a   1.000
_cell.length_b   1.000
_cell.length_c   1.000
_cell.angle_alpha   90.00
_cell.angle_beta   90.00
_cell.angle_gamma   90.00
#
_symmetry.space_group_name_H-M   'P 1'
#
loop_
_entity.id
_entity.type
_entity.pdbx_description
1 polymer ?
#
loop_
_entity_poly.entity_id
_entity_poly.type
_entity_poly.pdbx_seq_one_letter_code
_entity_poly.pdbx_strand_id
1 'polypeptide(L)'
;MYYEKRIWVYVLELLLGVGLLSAVKLAALDSIWGGMGGGLFAVGVLRLVQCLRLRRDSAYREHVETEAHDERNAFLRARAWAWAGYAFLMICAALTIVLMVMGKAPYFTLTSCAMALLVLLYWLSYLILQRKY
;
A
#
# COMPACT_ATOMS: atom_id res chain seq x y z
N MET A 1 2.64 23.18 -4.75
CA MET A 1 1.74 22.65 -5.81
C MET A 1 1.79 21.10 -5.96
N TYR A 2 2.70 20.37 -5.30
CA TYR A 2 2.82 18.90 -5.40
C TYR A 2 1.67 18.12 -4.72
N TYR A 3 1.03 18.70 -3.69
CA TYR A 3 -0.01 18.04 -2.90
C TYR A 3 -1.41 18.04 -3.54
N GLU A 4 -1.74 19.02 -4.36
CA GLU A 4 -3.09 19.11 -4.95
C GLU A 4 -3.37 17.99 -5.96
N LYS A 5 -2.37 17.57 -6.74
CA LYS A 5 -2.51 16.47 -7.70
C LYS A 5 -2.67 15.11 -7.02
N ARG A 6 -2.11 14.94 -5.82
CA ARG A 6 -2.18 13.68 -5.05
C ARG A 6 -3.52 13.46 -4.34
N ILE A 7 -4.27 14.54 -4.05
CA ILE A 7 -5.61 14.44 -3.46
C ILE A 7 -6.54 13.59 -4.33
N TRP A 8 -6.48 13.74 -5.65
CA TRP A 8 -7.29 12.94 -6.58
C TRP A 8 -7.01 11.45 -6.49
N VAL A 9 -5.75 11.07 -6.25
CA VAL A 9 -5.37 9.66 -6.03
C VAL A 9 -6.02 9.14 -4.75
N TYR A 10 -6.02 9.92 -3.67
CA TYR A 10 -6.61 9.52 -2.39
C TYR A 10 -8.14 9.45 -2.44
N VAL A 11 -8.77 10.38 -3.19
CA VAL A 11 -10.22 10.33 -3.46
C VAL A 11 -10.56 9.09 -4.29
N LEU A 12 -9.74 8.75 -5.29
CA LEU A 12 -9.94 7.56 -6.10
C LEU A 12 -9.76 6.28 -5.28
N GLU A 13 -8.72 6.20 -4.43
CA GLU A 13 -8.52 5.10 -3.46
C GLU A 13 -9.74 4.93 -2.55
N LEU A 14 -10.29 6.03 -2.04
CA LEU A 14 -11.48 6.02 -1.18
C LEU A 14 -12.74 5.56 -1.93
N LEU A 15 -12.98 6.08 -3.14
CA LEU A 15 -14.12 5.69 -3.97
C LEU A 15 -14.05 4.21 -4.39
N LEU A 16 -12.86 3.71 -4.74
CA LEU A 16 -12.65 2.28 -5.00
C LEU A 16 -12.91 1.45 -3.75
N GLY A 17 -12.45 1.90 -2.57
CA GLY A 17 -12.72 1.23 -1.30
C GLY A 17 -14.22 1.11 -1.00
N VAL A 18 -14.97 2.22 -1.14
CA VAL A 18 -16.43 2.24 -0.97
C VAL A 18 -17.13 1.36 -2.01
N GLY A 19 -16.72 1.45 -3.27
CA GLY A 19 -17.25 0.63 -4.36
C GLY A 19 -17.13 -0.86 -4.06
N LEU A 20 -15.93 -1.32 -3.69
CA LEU A 20 -15.68 -2.72 -3.33
C LEU A 20 -16.49 -3.18 -2.12
N LEU A 21 -16.56 -2.37 -1.06
CA LEU A 21 -17.37 -2.69 0.13
C LEU A 21 -18.87 -2.80 -0.20
N SER A 22 -19.37 -1.91 -1.04
CA SER A 22 -20.78 -1.92 -1.48
C SER A 22 -21.09 -3.14 -2.36
N ALA A 23 -20.19 -3.50 -3.28
CA ALA A 23 -20.34 -4.67 -4.14
C ALA A 23 -20.35 -5.99 -3.34
N VAL A 24 -19.57 -6.07 -2.26
CA VAL A 24 -19.59 -7.22 -1.34
C VAL A 24 -20.92 -7.29 -0.57
N LYS A 25 -21.45 -6.15 -0.12
CA LYS A 25 -22.78 -6.11 0.54
C LYS A 25 -23.92 -6.52 -0.41
N LEU A 26 -23.78 -6.25 -1.70
CA LEU A 26 -24.74 -6.65 -2.73
C LEU A 26 -24.56 -8.10 -3.20
N ALA A 27 -23.70 -8.89 -2.53
CA ALA A 27 -23.34 -10.25 -2.90
C ALA A 27 -22.80 -10.40 -4.35
N ALA A 28 -22.32 -9.30 -4.94
CA ALA A 28 -21.74 -9.30 -6.28
C ALA A 28 -20.26 -9.72 -6.27
N LEU A 29 -19.59 -9.65 -5.11
CA LEU A 29 -18.18 -10.03 -4.92
C LEU A 29 -17.99 -10.84 -3.63
N ASP A 30 -17.00 -11.72 -3.65
CA ASP A 30 -16.61 -12.52 -2.49
C ASP A 30 -16.05 -11.69 -1.33
N SER A 31 -16.11 -12.25 -0.13
CA SER A 31 -15.65 -11.61 1.11
C SER A 31 -14.17 -11.16 1.09
N ILE A 32 -13.33 -11.74 0.22
CA ILE A 32 -11.92 -11.33 0.05
C ILE A 32 -11.84 -9.88 -0.45
N TRP A 33 -12.72 -9.50 -1.38
CA TRP A 33 -12.80 -8.14 -1.91
C TRP A 33 -13.26 -7.13 -0.86
N GLY A 34 -13.97 -7.60 0.17
CA GLY A 34 -14.38 -6.78 1.31
C GLY A 34 -13.20 -6.35 2.17
N GLY A 35 -12.25 -7.27 2.41
CA GLY A 35 -11.00 -6.95 3.10
C GLY A 35 -10.15 -5.94 2.33
N MET A 36 -10.04 -6.11 1.01
CA MET A 36 -9.32 -5.17 0.15
C MET A 36 -9.99 -3.79 0.09
N GLY A 37 -11.32 -3.75 -0.04
CA GLY A 37 -12.10 -2.52 -0.03
C GLY A 37 -11.99 -1.76 1.30
N GLY A 38 -12.01 -2.47 2.43
CA GLY A 38 -11.80 -1.89 3.75
C GLY A 38 -10.41 -1.27 3.92
N GLY A 39 -9.36 -1.94 3.43
CA GLY A 39 -8.00 -1.42 3.45
C GLY A 39 -7.84 -0.14 2.62
N LEU A 40 -8.36 -0.14 1.38
CA LEU A 40 -8.33 1.03 0.50
C LEU A 40 -9.12 2.21 1.09
N PHE A 41 -10.29 1.94 1.67
CA PHE A 41 -11.09 2.95 2.35
C PHE A 41 -10.33 3.59 3.52
N ALA A 42 -9.76 2.77 4.41
CA ALA A 42 -9.02 3.26 5.57
C ALA A 42 -7.80 4.11 5.19
N VAL A 43 -7.01 3.65 4.21
CA VAL A 43 -5.85 4.38 3.69
C VAL A 43 -6.28 5.69 3.02
N GLY A 44 -7.33 5.66 2.21
CA GLY A 44 -7.87 6.86 1.56
C GLY A 44 -8.32 7.92 2.56
N VAL A 45 -9.06 7.51 3.61
CA VAL A 45 -9.49 8.40 4.70
C VAL A 45 -8.29 9.00 5.44
N LEU A 46 -7.34 8.16 5.88
CA LEU A 46 -6.15 8.63 6.62
C LEU A 46 -5.36 9.66 5.81
N ARG A 47 -5.16 9.42 4.51
CA ARG A 47 -4.42 10.34 3.64
C ARG A 47 -5.19 11.62 3.36
N LEU A 48 -6.51 11.57 3.25
CA LEU A 48 -7.34 12.77 3.12
C LEU A 48 -7.29 13.63 4.38
N VAL A 49 -7.37 13.02 5.57
CA VAL A 49 -7.22 13.73 6.85
C VAL A 49 -5.85 14.39 6.96
N GLN A 50 -4.77 13.68 6.56
CA GLN A 50 -3.43 14.26 6.50
C GLN A 50 -3.36 15.46 5.55
N CYS A 51 -3.94 15.36 4.35
CA CYS A 51 -4.00 16.48 3.40
C CYS A 51 -4.77 17.69 3.96
N LEU A 52 -5.89 17.46 4.64
CA LEU A 52 -6.67 18.53 5.28
C LEU A 52 -5.87 19.22 6.39
N ARG A 53 -5.16 18.43 7.22
CA ARG A 53 -4.26 18.97 8.25
C ARG A 53 -3.14 19.81 7.65
N LEU A 54 -2.53 19.33 6.55
CA LEU A 54 -1.49 20.05 5.81
C LEU A 54 -1.96 21.38 5.20
N ARG A 55 -3.24 21.47 4.81
CA ARG A 55 -3.84 22.70 4.29
C ARG A 55 -4.18 23.71 5.38
N ARG A 56 -4.66 23.21 6.54
CA ARG A 56 -5.19 24.05 7.62
C ARG A 56 -4.11 24.58 8.56
N ASP A 57 -3.00 23.86 8.70
CA ASP A 57 -1.93 24.18 9.65
C ASP A 57 -0.62 24.49 8.89
N SER A 58 -0.26 25.77 8.84
CA SER A 58 0.96 26.23 8.17
C SER A 58 2.23 25.78 8.87
N ALA A 59 2.21 25.65 10.20
CA ALA A 59 3.35 25.18 10.98
C ALA A 59 3.59 23.68 10.73
N TYR A 60 2.51 22.89 10.66
CA TYR A 60 2.59 21.48 10.27
C TYR A 60 3.10 21.31 8.83
N ARG A 61 2.66 22.17 7.91
CA ARG A 61 3.14 22.13 6.51
C ARG A 61 4.62 22.43 6.40
N GLU A 62 5.10 23.48 7.07
CA GLU A 62 6.51 23.87 7.06
C GLU A 62 7.38 22.76 7.66
N HIS A 63 6.97 22.20 8.79
CA HIS A 63 7.67 21.08 9.42
C HIS A 63 7.80 19.87 8.47
N VAL A 64 6.72 19.49 7.78
CA VAL A 64 6.73 18.37 6.83
C VAL A 64 7.59 18.68 5.60
N GLU A 65 7.61 19.92 5.11
CA GLU A 65 8.46 20.32 3.98
C GLU A 65 9.95 20.30 4.34
N THR A 66 10.31 20.78 5.54
CA THR A 66 11.69 20.71 6.05
C THR A 66 12.12 19.25 6.22
N GLU A 67 11.28 18.41 6.82
CA GLU A 67 11.55 16.98 6.96
C GLU A 67 11.59 16.22 5.63
N ALA A 68 10.88 16.70 4.61
CA ALA A 68 10.87 16.07 3.30
C ALA A 68 12.20 16.24 2.56
N HIS A 69 12.87 17.39 2.74
CA HIS A 69 14.13 17.76 2.08
C HIS A 69 15.39 17.31 2.84
N ASP A 70 15.24 16.79 4.06
CA ASP A 70 16.35 16.19 4.80
C ASP A 70 16.76 14.84 4.18
N GLU A 71 18.02 14.74 3.75
CA GLU A 71 18.61 13.52 3.18
C GLU A 71 18.51 12.32 4.13
N ARG A 72 18.59 12.55 5.45
CA ARG A 72 18.44 11.50 6.46
C ARG A 72 17.05 10.90 6.41
N ASN A 73 16.02 11.74 6.30
CA ASN A 73 14.64 11.28 6.21
C ASN A 73 14.36 10.59 4.87
N ALA A 74 14.99 11.05 3.78
CA ALA A 74 14.93 10.34 2.50
C ALA A 74 15.52 8.92 2.59
N PHE A 75 16.68 8.77 3.24
CA PHE A 75 17.30 7.46 3.49
C PHE A 75 16.44 6.57 4.39
N LEU A 76 15.91 7.11 5.50
CA LEU A 76 15.03 6.36 6.41
C LEU A 76 13.76 5.88 5.70
N ARG A 77 13.14 6.71 4.85
CA ARG A 77 11.96 6.32 4.05
C ARG A 77 12.28 5.18 3.09
N ALA A 78 13.40 5.26 2.37
CA ALA A 78 13.83 4.19 1.46
C ALA A 78 14.07 2.87 2.21
N ARG A 79 14.75 2.95 3.37
CA ARG A 79 15.01 1.79 4.22
C ARG A 79 13.71 1.21 4.80
N ALA A 80 12.77 2.05 5.25
CA ALA A 80 11.47 1.60 5.75
C ALA A 80 10.68 0.86 4.67
N TRP A 81 10.70 1.32 3.42
CA TRP A 81 10.07 0.62 2.29
C TRP A 81 10.69 -0.75 2.01
N ALA A 82 12.03 -0.85 2.08
CA ALA A 82 12.71 -2.14 1.97
C ALA A 82 12.30 -3.10 3.09
N TRP A 83 12.27 -2.62 4.33
CA TRP A 83 11.83 -3.40 5.50
C TRP A 83 10.38 -3.84 5.40
N ALA A 84 9.49 -2.98 4.92
CA ALA A 84 8.08 -3.33 4.66
C ALA A 84 7.96 -4.45 3.62
N GLY A 85 8.75 -4.39 2.54
CA GLY A 85 8.83 -5.45 1.54
C GLY A 85 9.30 -6.79 2.13
N TYR A 86 10.36 -6.78 2.92
CA TYR A 86 10.84 -7.99 3.62
C TYR A 86 9.80 -8.55 4.59
N ALA A 87 9.19 -7.69 5.41
CA ALA A 87 8.15 -8.11 6.35
C ALA A 87 6.95 -8.72 5.62
N PHE A 88 6.53 -8.13 4.49
CA PHE A 88 5.46 -8.67 3.66
C PHE A 88 5.81 -10.07 3.12
N LEU A 89 7.03 -10.29 2.61
CA LEU A 89 7.48 -11.62 2.16
C LEU A 89 7.41 -12.64 3.29
N MET A 90 7.86 -12.29 4.49
CA MET A 90 7.82 -13.19 5.65
C MET A 90 6.37 -13.54 6.05
N ILE A 91 5.46 -12.55 6.04
CA ILE A 91 4.05 -12.77 6.32
C ILE A 91 3.42 -13.68 5.25
N CYS A 92 3.67 -13.43 3.97
CA CYS A 92 3.18 -14.26 2.87
C CYS A 92 3.72 -15.69 2.94
N ALA A 93 5.00 -15.88 3.27
CA ALA A 93 5.61 -17.19 3.43
C ALA A 93 4.95 -17.96 4.59
N ALA A 94 4.81 -17.33 5.76
CA ALA A 94 4.14 -17.93 6.92
C ALA A 94 2.69 -18.29 6.61
N LEU A 95 1.93 -17.37 6.00
CA LEU A 95 0.54 -17.62 5.58
C LEU A 95 0.43 -18.78 4.59
N THR A 96 1.35 -18.87 3.63
CA THR A 96 1.35 -19.95 2.63
C THR A 96 1.51 -21.32 3.29
N ILE A 97 2.44 -21.45 4.25
CA ILE A 97 2.65 -22.69 5.00
C ILE A 97 1.39 -23.06 5.80
N VAL A 98 0.81 -22.10 6.52
CA VAL A 98 -0.41 -22.32 7.32
C VAL A 98 -1.58 -22.74 6.43
N LEU A 99 -1.80 -22.04 5.31
CA LEU A 99 -2.90 -22.32 4.38
C LEU A 99 -2.75 -23.65 3.65
N MET A 100 -1.51 -24.07 3.37
CA MET A 100 -1.19 -25.38 2.82
C MET A 100 -1.57 -26.50 3.80
N VAL A 101 -1.20 -26.38 5.08
CA VAL A 101 -1.58 -27.34 6.12
C VAL A 101 -3.09 -27.43 6.30
N MET A 102 -3.79 -26.30 6.16
CA MET A 102 -5.26 -26.24 6.25
C MET A 102 -5.98 -26.75 4.99
N GLY A 103 -5.25 -27.19 3.94
CA GLY A 103 -5.84 -27.69 2.69
C GLY A 103 -6.62 -26.64 1.89
N LYS A 104 -6.41 -25.35 2.17
CA LYS A 104 -7.14 -24.23 1.55
C LYS A 104 -6.48 -23.83 0.23
N ALA A 105 -6.61 -24.73 -0.76
CA ALA A 105 -5.96 -24.64 -2.07
C ALA A 105 -5.99 -23.26 -2.76
N PRO A 106 -7.13 -22.56 -2.88
CA PRO A 106 -7.16 -21.27 -3.58
C PRO A 106 -6.40 -20.16 -2.83
N TYR A 107 -6.34 -20.22 -1.50
CA TYR A 107 -5.76 -19.17 -0.68
C TYR A 107 -4.22 -19.25 -0.63
N PHE A 108 -3.64 -20.46 -0.59
CA PHE A 108 -2.17 -20.58 -0.65
C PHE A 108 -1.62 -20.17 -2.02
N THR A 109 -2.35 -20.47 -3.11
CA THR A 109 -1.96 -20.06 -4.47
C THR A 109 -1.95 -18.53 -4.57
N LEU A 110 -2.96 -17.86 -4.00
CA LEU A 110 -3.03 -16.40 -3.97
C LEU A 110 -1.84 -15.78 -3.21
N THR A 111 -1.53 -16.27 -2.00
CA THR A 111 -0.40 -15.75 -1.21
C THR A 111 0.95 -16.03 -1.88
N SER A 112 1.09 -17.20 -2.52
CA SER A 112 2.28 -17.57 -3.28
C SER A 112 2.47 -16.70 -4.52
N CYS A 113 1.40 -16.43 -5.28
CA CYS A 113 1.43 -15.52 -6.41
C CYS A 113 1.76 -14.08 -5.99
N ALA A 114 1.18 -13.60 -4.87
CA ALA A 114 1.49 -12.27 -4.35
C ALA A 114 2.98 -12.13 -3.96
N MET A 115 3.54 -13.16 -3.32
CA MET A 115 4.96 -13.24 -2.99
C MET A 115 5.83 -13.23 -4.25
N ALA A 116 5.51 -14.08 -5.23
CA ALA A 116 6.24 -14.17 -6.49
C ALA A 116 6.19 -12.85 -7.29
N LEU A 117 5.02 -12.21 -7.34
CA LEU A 117 4.85 -10.91 -7.99
C LEU A 117 5.73 -9.84 -7.34
N LEU A 118 5.80 -9.79 -6.01
CA LEU A 118 6.62 -8.81 -5.30
C LEU A 118 8.12 -9.01 -5.61
N VAL A 119 8.60 -10.25 -5.62
CA VAL A 119 10.00 -10.58 -5.97
C VAL A 119 10.30 -10.21 -7.43
N LEU A 120 9.36 -10.49 -8.34
CA LEU A 120 9.50 -10.12 -9.76
C LEU A 120 9.55 -8.60 -9.93
N LEU A 121 8.67 -7.85 -9.26
CA LEU A 121 8.67 -6.39 -9.28
C LEU A 121 9.95 -5.81 -8.69
N TYR A 122 10.47 -6.40 -7.61
CA TYR A 122 11.78 -6.03 -7.06
C TYR A 122 12.88 -6.25 -8.09
N TRP A 123 12.91 -7.41 -8.75
CA TRP A 123 13.91 -7.72 -9.77
C TRP A 123 13.83 -6.77 -10.97
N LEU A 124 12.64 -6.48 -11.49
CA LEU A 124 12.45 -5.50 -12.55
C LEU A 124 12.90 -4.10 -12.12
N SER A 125 12.54 -3.68 -10.91
CA SER A 125 12.95 -2.39 -10.36
C SER A 125 14.48 -2.30 -10.25
N TYR A 126 15.12 -3.38 -9.82
CA TYR A 126 16.57 -3.49 -9.75
C TYR A 126 17.22 -3.37 -11.14
N LEU A 127 16.70 -4.09 -12.15
CA LEU A 127 17.22 -3.99 -13.52
C LEU A 127 17.08 -2.59 -14.12
N ILE A 128 15.96 -1.91 -13.84
CA ILE A 128 15.74 -0.53 -14.30
C ILE A 128 16.71 0.42 -13.60
N LEU A 129 16.91 0.27 -12.29
CA LEU A 129 17.85 1.12 -11.54
C LEU A 129 19.30 0.87 -11.96
N GLN A 130 19.71 -0.39 -12.16
CA GLN A 130 21.07 -0.75 -12.60
C GLN A 130 21.42 -0.20 -13.99
N ARG A 131 20.42 0.05 -14.85
CA ARG A 131 20.68 0.72 -16.14
C ARG A 131 20.88 2.22 -16.01
N LYS A 132 20.40 2.82 -14.91
CA LYS A 132 20.39 4.25 -14.69
C LYS A 132 21.57 4.72 -13.82
N TYR A 133 22.03 3.86 -12.91
CA TYR A 133 23.19 4.06 -12.02
C TYR A 133 24.29 3.08 -12.37
#